data_AF-A0A4R3GUA1-F1
#
_entry.id   AF-A0A4R3GUA1-F1
#
_cell.length_a   1.000
_cell.length_b   1.000
_cell.length_c   1.000
_cell.angle_alpha   90.00
_cell.angle_beta   90.00
_cell.angle_gamma   90.00
#
_symmetry.space_group_name_H-M   'P 1'
#
loop_
_entity.id
_entity.type
_entity.pdbx_description
1 polymer ?
#
loop_
_entity_poly.entity_id
_entity_poly.type
_entity_poly.pdbx_seq_one_letter_code
_entity_poly.pdbx_strand_id
1 'polypeptide(L)'
;MANGIGGMPPEVYFALNKPYETNGYDLSQGKRLYAWFGCSSCHGDGRGGIGPSFLDGWWLYGPSMVSIVASIRDGRPHGMPAFKDRMTIDQIWQLAGYVKAVGSYTASSVAPGRDDDRYTRPAENRAPAAIFFEQGPSALKPDQGPSP
;
A
#
# COMPACT_ATOMS: atom_id res chain seq x y z
N MET A 1 -31.61 -3.76 -6.79
CA MET A 1 -30.40 -3.75 -5.94
C MET A 1 -29.22 -4.05 -6.83
N ALA A 2 -28.48 -3.03 -7.28
CA ALA A 2 -27.44 -3.15 -8.30
C ALA A 2 -26.28 -2.19 -7.98
N ASN A 3 -25.38 -2.61 -7.08
CA ASN A 3 -24.10 -1.93 -6.83
C ASN A 3 -22.98 -2.68 -7.57
N GLY A 4 -23.07 -2.75 -8.90
CA GLY A 4 -22.18 -3.59 -9.72
C GLY A 4 -21.97 -3.08 -11.13
N ILE A 5 -21.43 -1.87 -11.33
CA ILE A 5 -21.09 -1.35 -12.66
C ILE A 5 -19.80 -0.49 -12.58
N GLY A 6 -18.69 -0.94 -13.20
CA GLY A 6 -17.58 -0.07 -13.60
C GLY A 6 -16.44 0.15 -12.59
N GLY A 7 -15.65 -0.89 -12.27
CA GLY A 7 -14.27 -0.82 -11.73
C GLY A 7 -14.11 -0.77 -10.20
N MET A 8 -14.72 -1.75 -9.53
CA MET A 8 -15.21 -1.59 -8.16
C MET A 8 -14.37 -2.25 -7.10
N PRO A 9 -14.24 -1.53 -5.98
CA PRO A 9 -14.47 -2.13 -4.68
C PRO A 9 -14.87 -1.07 -3.64
N PRO A 10 -16.16 -1.03 -3.34
CA PRO A 10 -16.66 -1.00 -1.96
C PRO A 10 -18.03 -1.73 -1.88
N GLU A 11 -18.70 -2.07 -0.78
CA GLU A 11 -18.64 -1.79 0.68
C GLU A 11 -17.92 -2.88 1.48
N VAL A 12 -16.76 -3.14 0.97
CA VAL A 12 -16.44 -4.52 0.71
C VAL A 12 -15.05 -4.52 0.17
N TYR A 13 -14.27 -3.44 0.30
CA TYR A 13 -12.95 -3.38 -0.33
C TYR A 13 -11.85 -4.06 0.49
N PHE A 14 -12.17 -4.54 1.63
CA PHE A 14 -12.81 -5.81 1.83
C PHE A 14 -12.82 -5.64 3.34
N ALA A 15 -13.99 -5.68 4.01
CA ALA A 15 -14.18 -5.48 5.45
C ALA A 15 -13.36 -6.47 6.34
N LEU A 16 -12.15 -6.82 5.88
CA LEU A 16 -11.56 -8.08 5.37
C LEU A 16 -10.10 -7.74 4.96
N ASN A 17 -9.44 -6.84 5.68
CA ASN A 17 -7.98 -6.71 5.61
C ASN A 17 -7.34 -6.26 4.26
N LYS A 18 -8.03 -5.43 3.45
CA LYS A 18 -7.45 -4.53 2.40
C LYS A 18 -6.20 -5.06 1.67
N PRO A 19 -6.30 -6.19 0.97
CA PRO A 19 -5.13 -6.94 0.50
C PRO A 19 -4.18 -6.12 -0.38
N TYR A 20 -4.70 -5.29 -1.29
CA TYR A 20 -3.83 -4.50 -2.17
C TYR A 20 -3.00 -3.42 -1.46
N GLU A 21 -3.29 -3.11 -0.20
CA GLU A 21 -2.49 -2.18 0.62
C GLU A 21 -1.60 -2.92 1.64
N THR A 22 -1.93 -4.17 1.97
CA THR A 22 -1.35 -4.91 3.11
C THR A 22 -0.58 -6.16 2.70
N ASN A 23 -0.79 -6.70 1.50
CA ASN A 23 -0.13 -7.89 0.99
C ASN A 23 1.10 -7.51 0.16
N GLY A 24 2.27 -8.05 0.54
CA GLY A 24 3.53 -7.80 -0.16
C GLY A 24 3.51 -8.28 -1.62
N TYR A 25 2.75 -9.32 -1.93
CA TYR A 25 2.55 -9.76 -3.32
C TYR A 25 1.90 -8.66 -4.16
N ASP A 26 0.77 -8.11 -3.72
CA ASP A 26 0.03 -7.09 -4.46
C ASP A 26 0.85 -5.83 -4.66
N LEU A 27 1.59 -5.39 -3.63
CA LEU A 27 2.49 -4.25 -3.73
C LEU A 27 3.67 -4.52 -4.68
N SER A 28 4.20 -5.74 -4.71
CA SER A 28 5.27 -6.13 -5.63
C SER A 28 4.79 -6.15 -7.09
N GLN A 29 3.57 -6.62 -7.34
CA GLN A 29 2.95 -6.56 -8.66
C GLN A 29 2.70 -5.11 -9.06
N GLY A 30 2.16 -4.29 -8.16
CA GLY A 30 1.94 -2.87 -8.38
C GLY A 30 3.22 -2.13 -8.78
N LYS A 31 4.35 -2.41 -8.09
CA LYS A 31 5.66 -1.86 -8.45
C LYS A 31 6.12 -2.28 -9.84
N ARG A 32 5.94 -3.56 -10.20
CA ARG A 32 6.29 -4.07 -11.54
C ARG A 32 5.44 -3.40 -12.62
N LEU A 33 4.14 -3.26 -12.38
CA LEU A 33 3.20 -2.61 -13.29
C LEU A 33 3.56 -1.13 -13.46
N TYR A 34 3.95 -0.45 -12.39
CA TYR A 34 4.39 0.95 -12.41
C TYR A 34 5.56 1.18 -13.37
N ALA A 35 6.53 0.26 -13.37
CA ALA A 35 7.66 0.30 -14.30
C ALA A 35 7.24 -0.09 -15.72
N TRP A 36 6.48 -1.18 -15.88
CA TRP A 36 6.11 -1.71 -17.20
C TRP A 36 5.23 -0.73 -17.99
N PHE A 37 4.24 -0.12 -17.35
CA PHE A 37 3.34 0.84 -17.99
C PHE A 37 3.90 2.27 -18.04
N GLY A 38 5.18 2.44 -17.68
CA GLY A 38 5.89 3.72 -17.84
C GLY A 38 5.37 4.83 -16.92
N CYS A 39 4.73 4.49 -15.79
CA CYS A 39 4.20 5.48 -14.85
C CYS A 39 5.32 6.39 -14.31
N SER A 40 6.53 5.83 -14.13
CA SER A 40 7.72 6.55 -13.69
C SER A 40 8.18 7.64 -14.65
N SER A 41 7.84 7.56 -15.94
CA SER A 41 8.23 8.59 -16.91
C SER A 41 7.62 9.97 -16.60
N CYS A 42 6.41 9.99 -16.01
CA CYS A 42 5.73 11.22 -15.63
C CYS A 42 5.81 11.49 -14.13
N HIS A 43 5.70 10.46 -13.30
CA HIS A 43 5.61 10.60 -11.84
C HIS A 43 6.92 10.30 -11.09
N GLY A 44 8.00 9.97 -11.80
CA GLY A 44 9.28 9.57 -11.21
C GLY A 44 9.11 8.35 -10.30
N ASP A 45 9.87 8.26 -9.22
CA ASP A 45 9.64 7.28 -8.16
C ASP A 45 8.56 7.75 -7.15
N GLY A 46 7.57 8.52 -7.63
CA GLY A 46 6.55 9.17 -6.82
C GLY A 46 6.86 10.62 -6.43
N ARG A 47 8.06 11.12 -6.75
CA ARG A 47 8.47 12.52 -6.52
C ARG A 47 7.77 13.51 -7.44
N GLY A 48 7.09 13.03 -8.48
CA GLY A 48 6.51 13.86 -9.54
C GLY A 48 7.52 14.22 -10.63
N GLY A 49 7.09 15.07 -11.55
CA GLY A 49 7.85 15.51 -12.70
C GLY A 49 6.92 16.20 -13.69
N ILE A 50 6.61 15.53 -14.79
CA ILE A 50 5.53 15.94 -15.70
C ILE A 50 4.17 15.77 -15.01
N GLY A 51 4.01 14.66 -14.28
CA GLY A 51 2.85 14.38 -13.45
C GLY A 51 3.04 14.85 -12.01
N PRO A 52 1.95 14.96 -11.23
CA PRO A 52 2.02 15.35 -9.82
C PRO A 52 2.83 14.38 -8.97
N SER A 53 3.37 14.89 -7.87
CA SER A 53 3.99 14.09 -6.82
C SER A 53 2.94 13.32 -6.02
N PHE A 54 3.31 12.15 -5.51
CA PHE A 54 2.54 11.42 -4.50
C PHE A 54 3.07 11.68 -3.08
N LEU A 55 4.25 12.33 -2.97
CA LEU A 55 5.02 12.52 -1.74
C LEU A 55 4.88 13.90 -1.12
N ASP A 56 4.09 14.81 -1.71
CA ASP A 56 3.84 16.16 -1.19
C ASP A 56 2.56 16.26 -0.35
N GLY A 57 1.78 15.17 -0.29
CA GLY A 57 0.56 15.06 0.48
C GLY A 57 -0.64 15.69 -0.21
N TRP A 58 -0.44 16.25 -1.40
CA TRP A 58 -1.47 16.96 -2.15
C TRP A 58 -2.10 16.07 -3.23
N TRP A 59 -3.15 15.36 -2.86
CA TRP A 59 -3.89 14.47 -3.78
C TRP A 59 -5.01 15.20 -4.50
N LEU A 60 -4.74 15.67 -5.73
CA LEU A 60 -5.69 16.47 -6.53
C LEU A 60 -7.08 15.82 -6.72
N TYR A 61 -7.12 14.49 -6.86
CA TYR A 61 -8.37 13.72 -7.04
C TYR A 61 -8.76 12.91 -5.79
N GLY A 62 -8.11 13.21 -4.66
CA GLY A 62 -8.29 12.55 -3.38
C GLY A 62 -7.36 11.34 -3.18
N PRO A 63 -6.93 11.09 -1.92
CA PRO A 63 -6.00 10.00 -1.57
C PRO A 63 -6.68 8.64 -1.41
N SER A 64 -8.00 8.55 -1.65
CA SER A 64 -8.75 7.32 -1.41
C SER A 64 -8.38 6.24 -2.41
N MET A 65 -8.47 4.97 -2.01
CA MET A 65 -8.10 3.86 -2.88
C MET A 65 -8.97 3.83 -4.16
N VAL A 66 -10.26 4.08 -4.01
CA VAL A 66 -11.21 4.21 -5.13
C VAL A 66 -10.87 5.39 -6.03
N SER A 67 -10.41 6.52 -5.46
CA SER A 67 -9.97 7.70 -6.23
C SER A 67 -8.74 7.41 -7.09
N ILE A 68 -7.76 6.69 -6.53
CA ILE A 68 -6.52 6.34 -7.24
C ILE A 68 -6.86 5.37 -8.38
N VAL A 69 -7.68 4.35 -8.12
CA VAL A 69 -8.15 3.42 -9.17
C VAL A 69 -8.92 4.13 -10.25
N ALA A 70 -9.85 5.02 -9.91
CA ALA A 70 -10.57 5.78 -10.92
C ALA A 70 -9.63 6.62 -11.79
N SER A 71 -8.58 7.21 -11.19
CA SER A 71 -7.58 7.99 -11.93
C SER A 71 -6.75 7.14 -12.88
N ILE A 72 -6.35 5.93 -12.48
CA ILE A 72 -5.60 5.01 -13.34
C ILE A 72 -6.51 4.43 -14.43
N ARG A 73 -7.71 3.97 -14.05
CA ARG A 73 -8.65 3.33 -14.97
C ARG A 73 -9.09 4.27 -16.07
N ASP A 74 -9.62 5.43 -15.68
CA ASP A 74 -10.27 6.36 -16.61
C ASP A 74 -9.33 7.46 -17.11
N GLY A 75 -8.11 7.55 -16.55
CA GLY A 75 -7.17 8.62 -16.84
C GLY A 75 -7.59 9.95 -16.20
N ARG A 76 -6.81 10.99 -16.48
CA ARG A 76 -7.11 12.37 -16.06
C ARG A 76 -6.80 13.36 -17.18
N PRO A 77 -7.53 14.49 -17.24
CA PRO A 77 -7.21 15.57 -18.16
C PRO A 77 -5.75 16.03 -18.00
N HIS A 78 -5.21 16.67 -19.03
CA HIS A 78 -3.84 17.20 -19.05
C HIS A 78 -2.73 16.14 -19.09
N GLY A 79 -3.00 14.98 -19.70
CA GLY A 79 -1.94 14.08 -20.19
C GLY A 79 -1.79 12.75 -19.44
N MET A 80 -2.63 12.43 -18.46
CA MET A 80 -2.66 11.10 -17.85
C MET A 80 -3.57 10.16 -18.65
N PRO A 81 -3.04 9.14 -19.34
CA PRO A 81 -3.85 8.25 -20.16
C PRO A 81 -4.74 7.33 -19.32
N ALA A 82 -5.82 6.83 -19.93
CA ALA A 82 -6.67 5.80 -19.35
C ALA A 82 -6.05 4.40 -19.54
N PHE A 83 -6.09 3.57 -18.50
CA PHE A 83 -5.54 2.21 -18.53
C PHE A 83 -6.58 1.09 -18.52
N LYS A 84 -7.88 1.42 -18.49
CA LYS A 84 -8.98 0.43 -18.48
C LYS A 84 -8.93 -0.61 -19.59
N ASP A 85 -8.39 -0.26 -20.75
CA ASP A 85 -8.31 -1.13 -21.93
C ASP A 85 -6.93 -1.83 -22.04
N ARG A 86 -6.00 -1.53 -21.13
CA ARG A 86 -4.62 -2.05 -21.13
C ARG A 86 -4.30 -2.94 -19.92
N MET A 87 -5.10 -2.84 -18.87
CA MET A 87 -4.90 -3.54 -17.61
C MET A 87 -6.22 -4.14 -17.16
N THR A 88 -6.15 -5.29 -16.50
CA THR A 88 -7.33 -5.82 -15.80
C THR A 88 -7.66 -4.94 -14.60
N ILE A 89 -8.89 -5.02 -14.09
CA ILE A 89 -9.28 -4.25 -12.91
C ILE A 89 -8.40 -4.59 -11.69
N ASP A 90 -8.05 -5.86 -11.51
CA ASP A 90 -7.18 -6.34 -10.43
C ASP A 90 -5.77 -5.71 -10.50
N GLN A 91 -5.19 -5.66 -11.70
CA GLN A 91 -3.90 -5.00 -11.93
C GLN A 91 -3.97 -3.49 -11.63
N ILE A 92 -5.10 -2.85 -11.94
CA ILE A 92 -5.31 -1.45 -11.59
C ILE A 92 -5.36 -1.28 -10.07
N TRP A 93 -5.98 -2.21 -9.33
CA TRP A 93 -6.00 -2.20 -7.86
C TRP A 93 -4.62 -2.43 -7.25
N GLN A 94 -3.83 -3.38 -7.76
CA GLN A 94 -2.45 -3.62 -7.35
C GLN A 94 -1.56 -2.39 -7.59
N LEU A 95 -1.64 -1.81 -8.79
CA LEU A 95 -0.90 -0.59 -9.14
C LEU A 95 -1.27 0.57 -8.22
N ALA A 96 -2.55 0.75 -7.98
CA ALA A 96 -3.05 1.80 -7.13
C ALA A 96 -2.62 1.59 -5.66
N GLY A 97 -2.62 0.36 -5.16
CA GLY A 97 -2.09 0.00 -3.84
C GLY A 97 -0.61 0.37 -3.68
N TYR A 98 0.21 0.09 -4.69
CA TYR A 98 1.60 0.53 -4.73
C TYR A 98 1.75 2.05 -4.73
N VAL A 99 0.99 2.77 -5.57
CA VAL A 99 1.01 4.25 -5.62
C VAL A 99 0.65 4.84 -4.26
N LYS A 100 -0.34 4.27 -3.58
CA LYS A 100 -0.72 4.68 -2.24
C LYS A 100 0.37 4.38 -1.21
N ALA A 101 1.05 3.24 -1.31
CA ALA A 101 2.16 2.89 -0.44
C ALA A 101 3.34 3.85 -0.61
N VAL A 102 3.63 4.30 -1.84
CA VAL A 102 4.67 5.31 -2.11
C VAL A 102 4.31 6.65 -1.47
N GLY A 103 3.07 7.11 -1.60
CA GLY A 103 2.61 8.40 -1.04
C GLY A 103 2.22 8.38 0.44
N SER A 104 2.31 7.23 1.12
CA SER A 104 1.96 7.09 2.53
C SER A 104 3.10 7.54 3.43
N TYR A 105 2.86 8.54 4.28
CA TYR A 105 3.81 9.00 5.30
C TYR A 105 3.88 8.11 6.54
N THR A 106 3.02 7.09 6.65
CA THR A 106 3.00 6.14 7.76
C THR A 106 3.54 4.78 7.32
N ALA A 107 4.38 4.17 8.15
CA ALA A 107 4.87 2.81 7.91
C ALA A 107 3.71 1.81 7.89
N SER A 108 3.44 1.20 6.73
CA SER A 108 2.44 0.13 6.61
C SER A 108 3.07 -1.20 7.02
N SER A 109 2.41 -1.95 7.91
CA SER A 109 2.80 -3.34 8.20
C SER A 109 2.36 -4.22 7.03
N VAL A 110 3.31 -4.54 6.14
CA VAL A 110 3.05 -5.41 4.99
C VAL A 110 3.19 -6.87 5.42
N ALA A 111 2.12 -7.64 5.29
CA ALA A 111 2.17 -9.08 5.45
C ALA A 111 3.03 -9.65 4.29
N PRO A 112 4.04 -10.49 4.57
CA PRO A 112 4.80 -11.12 3.50
C PRO A 112 3.87 -12.00 2.67
N GLY A 113 4.05 -12.01 1.35
CA GLY A 113 3.19 -12.71 0.39
C GLY A 113 3.28 -14.24 0.43
N ARG A 114 3.64 -14.83 1.58
CA ARG A 114 3.64 -16.28 1.80
C ARG A 114 2.31 -16.69 2.43
N ASP A 115 1.73 -17.79 1.97
CA ASP A 115 0.45 -18.30 2.45
C ASP A 115 0.65 -18.99 3.82
N ASP A 116 0.20 -18.33 4.89
CA ASP A 116 0.52 -18.68 6.28
C ASP A 116 -0.42 -19.72 6.91
N ASP A 117 -1.51 -20.06 6.23
CA ASP A 117 -2.54 -20.96 6.76
C ASP A 117 -2.01 -22.39 6.98
N ARG A 118 -0.84 -22.73 6.41
CA ARG A 118 -0.17 -24.03 6.57
C ARG A 118 1.06 -23.99 7.49
N TYR A 119 1.41 -22.85 8.07
CA TYR A 119 2.62 -22.67 8.87
C TYR A 119 2.32 -22.32 10.32
N THR A 120 2.91 -23.05 11.26
CA THR A 120 2.72 -22.88 12.72
C THR A 120 3.45 -21.65 13.30
N ARG A 121 4.22 -20.91 12.49
CA ARG A 121 4.98 -19.74 12.93
C ARG A 121 4.73 -18.53 12.02
N PRO A 122 4.38 -17.35 12.58
CA PRO A 122 4.25 -16.10 11.81
C PRO A 122 5.56 -15.72 11.12
N ALA A 123 5.47 -14.88 10.09
CA ALA A 123 6.66 -14.36 9.40
C ALA A 123 7.49 -13.50 10.34
N GLU A 124 8.80 -13.62 10.24
CA GLU A 124 9.72 -12.65 10.82
C GLU A 124 9.47 -11.19 10.37
N ASN A 125 8.89 -10.96 9.18
CA ASN A 125 8.63 -9.63 8.65
C ASN A 125 7.27 -9.03 9.03
N ARG A 126 6.46 -9.71 9.85
CA ARG A 126 5.17 -9.19 10.32
C ARG A 126 5.42 -8.27 11.53
N ALA A 127 5.50 -6.96 11.32
CA ALA A 127 5.65 -6.00 12.42
C ALA A 127 4.33 -5.79 13.20
N PRO A 128 4.39 -5.43 14.50
CA PRO A 128 5.58 -5.18 15.29
C PRO A 128 5.94 -6.35 16.22
N ALA A 129 7.24 -6.52 16.44
CA ALA A 129 7.85 -7.40 17.45
C ALA A 129 7.42 -7.11 18.92
N ALA A 130 6.40 -6.28 19.14
CA ALA A 130 5.86 -5.96 20.46
C ALA A 130 5.07 -7.12 21.08
N ILE A 131 4.48 -8.02 20.27
CA ILE A 131 3.76 -9.21 20.78
C ILE A 131 4.69 -10.33 21.25
N PHE A 132 6.00 -10.23 20.97
CA PHE A 132 7.02 -11.20 21.38
C PHE A 132 7.98 -10.67 22.45
N PHE A 133 7.82 -9.41 22.87
CA PHE A 133 8.48 -8.89 24.05
C PHE A 133 7.49 -8.98 25.22
N GLU A 134 7.58 -10.05 26.01
CA GLU A 134 7.20 -9.94 27.41
C GLU A 134 8.06 -8.80 27.99
N GLN A 135 7.43 -7.66 28.29
CA GLN A 135 8.07 -6.66 29.11
C GLN A 135 8.34 -7.34 30.45
N GLY A 136 9.58 -7.80 30.64
CA GLY A 136 10.06 -8.27 31.93
C GLY A 136 9.72 -7.23 33.00
N PRO A 137 9.38 -7.66 34.22
CA PRO A 137 8.81 -6.80 35.24
C PRO A 137 9.67 -5.54 35.42
N SER A 138 9.05 -4.37 35.29
CA SER A 138 9.69 -3.10 35.60
C SER A 138 10.07 -3.09 37.07
N ALA A 139 11.33 -3.37 37.36
CA ALA A 139 11.93 -3.11 38.67
C ALA A 139 13.46 -3.03 38.53
N LEU A 140 13.97 -1.85 38.21
CA LEU A 140 15.30 -1.46 38.66
C LEU A 140 15.13 -0.34 39.68
N LYS A 141 15.26 -0.75 40.93
CA LYS A 141 15.39 0.06 42.13
C LYS A 141 16.62 0.98 41.97
N PRO A 142 16.61 2.24 42.45
CA PRO A 142 17.64 3.25 42.12
C PRO A 142 19.02 3.03 42.79
N ASP A 143 19.23 1.95 43.54
CA ASP A 143 20.29 1.81 44.53
C ASP A 143 21.40 0.81 44.17
N GLN A 144 21.48 0.34 42.92
CA GLN A 144 22.51 -0.60 42.48
C GLN A 144 23.33 -0.04 41.31
N GLY A 145 24.11 1.00 41.59
CA GLY A 145 25.28 1.38 40.80
C GLY A 145 26.55 0.98 41.55
N PRO A 146 27.58 0.40 40.91
CA PRO A 146 28.85 0.17 41.58
C PRO A 146 29.51 1.51 41.90
N SER A 147 29.76 1.74 43.19
CA SER A 147 30.70 2.76 43.69
C SER A 147 32.13 2.16 43.71
N PRO A 148 33.16 3.02 43.67
CA PRO A 148 34.28 3.01 42.71
C PRO A 148 35.17 1.77 42.67
#